data_AF-A0A1D6QH23-F1
#
_entry.id   AF-A0A1D6QH23-F1
#
_cell.length_a   1.000
_cell.length_b   1.000
_cell.length_c   1.000
_cell.angle_alpha   90.00
_cell.angle_beta   90.00
_cell.angle_gamma   90.00
#
_symmetry.space_group_name_H-M   'P 1'
#
loop_
_entity.id
_entity.type
_entity.pdbx_description
1 polymer ?
#
loop_
_entity_poly.entity_id
_entity_poly.type
_entity_poly.pdbx_seq_one_letter_code
_entity_poly.pdbx_strand_id
1 'polypeptide(L)'
;MPEDTYKGHGFRTELISMILDLKPRFLRFPGGCFVEGGWLRNAFRWRESIGPWEERPGHFGDVWHYWTDDGLGYYEFLQLAEDLGTEPIWVFNNGVSHNDEVDTVAIAPFVKDVLDSIEFARGSANSTWGSVRAAMGHPEPFPVKYVAIGNEDCGKKFYRGNYLKFYNAIRQAYPDIQMISNCDGSSTPLDHPADLYDFHVYNDSKTLFNMKSTFDRTSRSGPKAFVSEYAVWRGDAGRGSLLASLAEAAFLTGLEKNRSHDPTEFCLL
;
A
#
# COMPACT_ATOMS: atom_id res chain seq x y z
N MET A 1 24.31 -9.42 9.80
CA MET A 1 23.28 -9.91 8.86
C MET A 1 23.61 -11.35 8.47
N PRO A 2 22.63 -12.23 8.27
CA PRO A 2 22.87 -13.55 7.67
C PRO A 2 23.53 -13.39 6.30
N GLU A 3 24.51 -14.23 5.98
CA GLU A 3 25.23 -14.17 4.70
C GLU A 3 24.42 -14.81 3.56
N ASP A 4 23.61 -15.82 3.88
CA ASP A 4 22.73 -16.51 2.93
C ASP A 4 21.34 -15.86 2.92
N THR A 5 21.19 -14.84 2.07
CA THR A 5 19.92 -14.13 1.86
C THR A 5 19.57 -14.09 0.38
N TYR A 6 18.29 -14.00 0.07
CA TYR A 6 17.81 -13.97 -1.32
C TYR A 6 18.49 -12.82 -2.07
N LYS A 7 19.27 -13.17 -3.10
CA LYS A 7 20.10 -12.24 -3.90
C LYS A 7 21.07 -11.37 -3.10
N GLY A 8 21.33 -11.67 -1.83
CA GLY A 8 22.16 -10.83 -0.96
C GLY A 8 21.45 -9.59 -0.42
N HIS A 9 20.13 -9.47 -0.56
CA HIS A 9 19.35 -8.28 -0.18
C HIS A 9 18.73 -8.35 1.22
N GLY A 10 19.10 -9.33 2.05
CA GLY A 10 18.62 -9.42 3.43
C GLY A 10 17.36 -10.26 3.65
N PHE A 11 16.69 -10.72 2.60
CA PHE A 11 15.48 -11.53 2.71
C PHE A 11 15.75 -13.02 2.91
N ARG A 12 14.87 -13.70 3.65
CA ARG A 12 14.91 -15.15 3.83
C ARG A 12 14.56 -15.87 2.52
N THR A 13 15.52 -16.59 1.96
CA THR A 13 15.39 -17.26 0.66
C THR A 13 14.15 -18.15 0.58
N GLU A 14 13.87 -18.97 1.60
CA GLU A 14 12.72 -19.87 1.55
C GLU A 14 11.37 -19.14 1.50
N LEU A 15 11.24 -17.98 2.17
CA LEU A 15 10.00 -17.21 2.17
C LEU A 15 9.80 -16.50 0.83
N ILE A 16 10.87 -15.95 0.26
CA ILE A 16 10.80 -15.32 -1.06
C ILE A 16 10.45 -16.34 -2.14
N SER A 17 11.02 -17.55 -2.09
CA SER A 17 10.63 -18.62 -3.02
C SER A 17 9.14 -18.95 -2.95
N MET A 18 8.56 -19.05 -1.74
CA MET A 18 7.12 -19.28 -1.58
C MET A 18 6.28 -18.12 -2.15
N ILE A 19 6.72 -16.87 -2.00
CA ILE A 19 6.02 -15.70 -2.57
C ILE A 19 6.10 -15.73 -4.10
N LEU A 20 7.26 -16.06 -4.69
CA LEU A 20 7.41 -16.19 -6.14
C LEU A 20 6.45 -17.23 -6.75
N ASP A 21 6.21 -18.34 -6.04
CA ASP A 21 5.29 -19.39 -6.49
C ASP A 21 3.83 -18.90 -6.56
N LEU A 22 3.45 -17.90 -5.77
CA LEU A 22 2.14 -17.25 -5.85
C LEU A 22 2.00 -16.36 -7.10
N LYS A 23 3.12 -16.02 -7.76
CA LYS A 23 3.19 -15.12 -8.93
C LYS A 23 2.46 -13.80 -8.68
N PRO A 24 2.76 -13.10 -7.57
CA PRO A 24 2.12 -11.83 -7.27
C PRO A 24 2.40 -10.85 -8.42
N ARG A 25 1.49 -9.90 -8.57
CA ARG A 25 1.56 -8.88 -9.62
C ARG A 25 1.86 -7.50 -9.07
N PHE A 26 1.57 -7.28 -7.80
CA PHE A 26 1.85 -6.06 -7.06
C PHE A 26 2.22 -6.38 -5.62
N LEU A 27 2.85 -5.41 -4.94
CA LEU A 27 3.15 -5.44 -3.52
C LEU A 27 2.67 -4.14 -2.88
N ARG A 28 1.64 -4.21 -2.02
CA ARG A 28 1.16 -3.08 -1.21
C ARG A 28 1.98 -3.00 0.08
N PHE A 29 2.63 -1.86 0.34
CA PHE A 29 3.50 -1.69 1.49
C PHE A 29 3.59 -0.21 1.92
N PRO A 30 4.00 0.08 3.18
CA PRO A 30 4.24 -0.85 4.29
C PRO A 30 2.95 -1.12 5.07
N GLY A 31 1.80 -0.77 4.46
CA GLY A 31 0.58 -0.37 5.14
C GLY A 31 -0.19 -1.41 5.93
N GLY A 32 -1.50 -1.35 5.73
CA GLY A 32 -2.46 -1.45 6.83
C GLY A 32 -2.21 -0.35 7.87
N CYS A 33 -2.79 -0.54 9.05
CA CYS A 33 -2.70 0.39 10.18
C CYS A 33 -1.27 0.74 10.65
N PHE A 34 -0.24 -0.01 10.20
CA PHE A 34 1.17 0.30 10.49
C PHE A 34 1.59 1.68 9.95
N VAL A 35 1.06 2.09 8.80
CA VAL A 35 1.38 3.41 8.21
C VAL A 35 0.72 4.56 8.98
N GLU A 36 -0.44 4.32 9.58
CA GLU A 36 -1.22 5.28 10.36
C GLU A 36 -0.63 5.48 11.76
N GLY A 37 -0.29 4.36 12.40
CA GLY A 37 -0.06 4.31 13.84
C GLY A 37 -1.36 4.48 14.64
N GLY A 38 -1.30 4.11 15.91
CA GLY A 38 -2.32 4.44 16.90
C GLY A 38 -2.33 5.94 17.17
N TRP A 39 -1.15 6.56 17.15
CA TRP A 39 -0.92 8.00 17.26
C TRP A 39 0.08 8.44 16.21
N LEU A 40 -0.04 9.64 15.66
CA LEU A 40 0.85 10.15 14.60
C LEU A 40 2.34 10.14 14.96
N ARG A 41 2.68 10.24 16.24
CA ARG A 41 4.06 10.12 16.75
C ARG A 41 4.69 8.74 16.52
N ASN A 42 3.86 7.72 16.30
CA ASN A 42 4.22 6.32 16.10
C ASN A 42 3.89 5.85 14.66
N ALA A 43 3.50 6.77 13.78
CA ALA A 43 3.27 6.44 12.37
C ALA A 43 4.60 6.17 11.65
N PHE A 44 4.60 5.25 10.69
CA PHE A 44 5.78 4.97 9.86
C PHE A 44 6.29 6.22 9.14
N ARG A 45 7.60 6.49 9.22
CA ARG A 45 8.29 7.60 8.56
C ARG A 45 9.34 7.08 7.59
N TRP A 46 9.07 7.19 6.29
CA TRP A 46 9.92 6.60 5.26
C TRP A 46 11.39 7.05 5.32
N ARG A 47 11.65 8.34 5.63
CA ARG A 47 13.02 8.87 5.76
C ARG A 47 13.81 8.25 6.89
N GLU A 48 13.13 7.89 7.97
CA GLU A 48 13.74 7.25 9.14
C GLU A 48 14.01 5.76 8.88
N SER A 49 13.47 5.23 7.79
CA SER A 49 13.61 3.84 7.34
C SER A 49 14.60 3.64 6.18
N ILE A 50 15.40 4.66 5.83
CA ILE A 50 16.44 4.56 4.79
C ILE A 50 17.82 4.87 5.36
N GLY A 51 18.88 4.62 4.59
CA GLY A 51 20.27 4.73 5.07
C GLY A 51 20.73 3.50 5.85
N PRO A 52 21.90 3.58 6.53
CA PRO A 52 22.45 2.48 7.31
C PRO A 52 21.46 2.01 8.38
N TRP A 53 21.19 0.71 8.44
CA TRP A 53 20.14 0.14 9.30
C TRP A 53 20.45 0.38 10.79
N GLU A 54 21.73 0.39 11.16
CA GLU A 54 22.21 0.63 12.52
C GLU A 54 22.01 2.07 13.02
N GLU A 55 21.72 3.01 12.10
CA GLU A 55 21.41 4.41 12.42
C GLU A 55 19.91 4.69 12.44
N ARG A 56 19.07 3.72 12.05
CA ARG A 56 17.61 3.90 12.02
C ARG A 56 17.06 3.88 13.45
N PRO A 57 16.21 4.85 13.83
CA PRO A 57 15.67 4.91 15.19
C PRO A 57 14.66 3.79 15.48
N GLY A 58 14.04 3.23 14.42
CA GLY A 58 12.84 2.41 14.55
C GLY A 58 11.68 3.20 15.18
N HIS A 59 10.59 2.51 15.49
CA HIS A 59 9.50 3.09 16.28
C HIS A 59 8.69 2.02 17.00
N PHE A 60 7.85 2.45 17.94
CA PHE A 60 6.90 1.56 18.58
C PHE A 60 5.64 1.45 17.70
N GLY A 61 5.42 0.27 17.10
CA GLY A 61 4.20 -0.07 16.37
C GLY A 61 3.04 -0.26 17.33
N ASP A 62 2.47 0.84 17.80
CA ASP A 62 1.48 0.89 18.88
C ASP A 62 0.12 0.30 18.53
N VAL A 63 -0.19 0.09 17.25
CA VAL A 63 -1.35 -0.69 16.79
C VAL A 63 -1.16 -2.18 17.05
N TRP A 64 0.07 -2.68 16.87
CA TRP A 64 0.40 -4.12 16.97
C TRP A 64 1.19 -4.48 18.22
N HIS A 65 1.49 -3.48 19.06
CA HIS A 65 2.13 -3.59 20.37
C HIS A 65 3.53 -4.25 20.36
N TYR A 66 4.35 -3.93 19.35
CA TYR A 66 5.75 -4.32 19.32
C TYR A 66 6.65 -3.20 18.79
N TRP A 67 7.93 -3.26 19.13
CA TRP A 67 8.94 -2.35 18.58
C TRP A 67 9.41 -2.84 17.21
N THR A 68 9.46 -1.96 16.23
CA THR A 68 10.09 -2.20 14.92
C THR A 68 11.40 -1.43 14.87
N ASP A 69 12.44 -2.06 14.31
CA ASP A 69 13.72 -1.41 14.03
C ASP A 69 13.69 -0.64 12.70
N ASP A 70 12.62 -0.77 11.91
CA ASP A 70 12.48 -0.26 10.55
C ASP A 70 13.64 -0.68 9.62
N GLY A 71 14.22 -1.85 9.90
CA GLY A 71 15.23 -2.48 9.06
C GLY A 71 14.64 -2.97 7.72
N LEU A 72 13.37 -3.39 7.72
CA LEU A 72 12.57 -3.54 6.50
C LEU A 72 11.86 -2.22 6.22
N GLY A 73 12.60 -1.29 5.61
CA GLY A 73 12.17 0.07 5.35
C GLY A 73 11.74 0.32 3.91
N TYR A 74 11.61 1.59 3.55
CA TYR A 74 11.12 2.02 2.24
C TYR A 74 11.97 1.46 1.08
N TYR A 75 13.29 1.55 1.20
CA TYR A 75 14.22 1.02 0.18
C TYR A 75 14.10 -0.50 0.06
N GLU A 76 14.07 -1.21 1.18
CA GLU A 76 14.02 -2.68 1.17
C GLU A 76 12.71 -3.19 0.56
N PHE A 77 11.56 -2.55 0.81
CA PHE A 77 10.32 -2.93 0.13
C PHE A 77 10.33 -2.66 -1.38
N LEU A 78 10.95 -1.57 -1.83
CA LEU A 78 11.12 -1.30 -3.26
C LEU A 78 12.04 -2.35 -3.91
N GLN A 79 13.14 -2.71 -3.25
CA GLN A 79 14.04 -3.77 -3.69
C GLN A 79 13.33 -5.13 -3.74
N LEU A 80 12.49 -5.42 -2.74
CA LEU A 80 11.67 -6.64 -2.71
C LEU A 80 10.69 -6.69 -3.88
N ALA A 81 10.03 -5.57 -4.20
CA ALA A 81 9.10 -5.51 -5.31
C ALA A 81 9.79 -5.82 -6.65
N GLU A 82 10.99 -5.26 -6.87
CA GLU A 82 11.85 -5.56 -8.03
C GLU A 82 12.28 -7.02 -8.06
N ASP A 83 12.67 -7.57 -6.92
CA ASP A 83 13.11 -8.96 -6.78
C ASP A 83 12.03 -9.98 -7.10
N LEU A 84 10.78 -9.64 -6.80
CA LEU A 84 9.59 -10.42 -7.10
C LEU A 84 9.04 -10.19 -8.51
N GLY A 85 9.54 -9.16 -9.23
CA GLY A 85 8.96 -8.75 -10.51
C GLY A 85 7.54 -8.18 -10.39
N THR A 86 7.23 -7.54 -9.26
CA THR A 86 5.93 -6.97 -8.93
C THR A 86 5.94 -5.45 -9.05
N GLU A 87 4.77 -4.83 -9.26
CA GLU A 87 4.66 -3.38 -9.14
C GLU A 87 4.51 -2.96 -7.66
N PRO A 88 5.36 -2.05 -7.15
CA PRO A 88 5.20 -1.50 -5.81
C PRO A 88 4.00 -0.54 -5.74
N ILE A 89 3.17 -0.72 -4.71
CA ILE A 89 2.11 0.22 -4.33
C ILE A 89 2.54 0.88 -3.01
N TRP A 90 2.95 2.14 -3.12
CA TRP A 90 3.42 2.91 -1.97
C TRP A 90 2.25 3.48 -1.18
N VAL A 91 2.03 2.94 0.02
CA VAL A 91 1.05 3.45 1.00
C VAL A 91 1.78 4.39 1.94
N PHE A 92 1.28 5.61 2.12
CA PHE A 92 1.88 6.59 3.01
C PHE A 92 0.85 7.22 3.95
N ASN A 93 1.32 7.77 5.08
CA ASN A 93 0.48 8.46 6.04
C ASN A 93 -0.02 9.79 5.46
N ASN A 94 -1.33 10.00 5.41
CA ASN A 94 -1.97 11.21 4.87
C ASN A 94 -2.27 12.27 5.96
N GLY A 95 -1.55 12.22 7.09
CA GLY A 95 -1.80 13.05 8.26
C GLY A 95 -2.89 12.51 9.19
N VAL A 96 -3.23 11.23 9.11
CA VAL A 96 -4.21 10.57 9.98
C VAL A 96 -3.56 9.40 10.72
N SER A 97 -3.99 9.21 11.96
CA SER A 97 -3.80 7.99 12.74
C SER A 97 -5.15 7.50 13.29
N HIS A 98 -5.14 6.40 14.03
CA HIS A 98 -6.34 5.92 14.71
C HIS A 98 -6.92 6.94 15.70
N ASN A 99 -6.10 7.73 16.40
CA ASN A 99 -6.56 8.60 17.48
C ASN A 99 -6.35 10.11 17.24
N ASP A 100 -5.54 10.52 16.27
CA ASP A 100 -5.31 11.92 15.96
C ASP A 100 -5.21 12.20 14.44
N GLU A 101 -5.43 13.46 14.07
CA GLU A 101 -5.46 13.91 12.69
C GLU A 101 -4.80 15.30 12.58
N VAL A 102 -4.00 15.50 11.54
CA VAL A 102 -3.45 16.80 11.17
C VAL A 102 -4.52 17.60 10.43
N ASP A 103 -4.79 18.83 10.89
CA ASP A 103 -5.67 19.75 10.19
C ASP A 103 -5.14 20.02 8.77
N THR A 104 -6.04 20.04 7.79
CA THR A 104 -5.73 20.32 6.39
C THR A 104 -4.94 21.62 6.19
N VAL A 105 -5.07 22.62 7.05
CA VAL A 105 -4.24 23.85 6.96
C VAL A 105 -2.77 23.61 7.28
N ALA A 106 -2.45 22.55 8.03
CA ALA A 106 -1.12 22.21 8.50
C ALA A 106 -0.50 20.99 7.77
N ILE A 107 -1.20 20.40 6.78
CA ILE A 107 -0.77 19.15 6.12
C ILE A 107 0.41 19.32 5.14
N ALA A 108 0.77 20.55 4.78
CA ALA A 108 1.77 20.83 3.73
C ALA A 108 3.14 20.13 3.94
N PRO A 109 3.70 20.02 5.16
CA PRO A 109 4.95 19.29 5.38
C PRO A 109 4.84 17.80 5.04
N PHE A 110 3.69 17.16 5.30
CA PHE A 110 3.46 15.75 4.96
C PHE A 110 3.36 15.57 3.44
N VAL A 111 2.71 16.51 2.74
CA VAL A 111 2.65 16.49 1.27
C VAL A 111 4.05 16.58 0.66
N LYS A 112 4.88 17.50 1.16
CA LYS A 112 6.29 17.59 0.73
C LYS A 112 7.02 16.28 1.04
N ASP A 113 6.80 15.71 2.21
CA ASP A 113 7.47 14.49 2.62
C ASP A 113 7.21 13.32 1.67
N VAL A 114 5.96 13.18 1.21
CA VAL A 114 5.57 12.17 0.24
C VAL A 114 6.15 12.46 -1.14
N LEU A 115 6.16 13.71 -1.61
CA LEU A 115 6.81 14.04 -2.89
C LEU A 115 8.30 13.70 -2.88
N ASP A 116 8.98 13.97 -1.77
CA ASP A 116 10.38 13.59 -1.57
C ASP A 116 10.56 12.05 -1.61
N SER A 117 9.60 11.26 -1.07
CA SER A 117 9.63 9.79 -1.19
C SER A 117 9.48 9.31 -2.64
N ILE A 118 8.63 9.97 -3.43
CA ILE A 118 8.46 9.64 -4.85
C ILE A 118 9.71 10.06 -5.63
N GLU A 119 10.34 11.18 -5.30
CA GLU A 119 11.64 11.58 -5.88
C GLU A 119 12.74 10.58 -5.49
N PHE A 120 12.75 10.05 -4.27
CA PHE A 120 13.67 8.98 -3.87
C PHE A 120 13.50 7.75 -4.78
N ALA A 121 12.27 7.31 -5.01
CA ALA A 121 12.01 6.13 -5.83
C ALA A 121 12.27 6.38 -7.33
N ARG A 122 11.82 7.52 -7.87
CA ARG A 122 11.75 7.76 -9.33
C ARG A 122 12.77 8.76 -9.88
N GLY A 123 13.36 9.59 -9.03
CA GLY A 123 14.26 10.68 -9.42
C GLY A 123 15.54 10.16 -10.06
N SER A 124 16.18 10.99 -10.88
CA SER A 124 17.51 10.68 -11.41
C SER A 124 18.53 10.59 -10.28
N ALA A 125 19.62 9.84 -10.48
CA ALA A 125 20.70 9.75 -9.49
C ALA A 125 21.37 11.09 -9.13
N ASN A 126 21.08 12.17 -9.89
CA ASN A 126 21.58 13.53 -9.64
C ASN A 126 20.56 14.43 -8.90
N SER A 127 19.35 13.93 -8.66
CA SER A 127 18.32 14.67 -7.95
C SER A 127 18.55 14.58 -6.43
N THR A 128 17.83 15.39 -5.65
CA THR A 128 18.04 15.47 -4.19
C THR A 128 17.88 14.09 -3.56
N TRP A 129 16.74 13.45 -3.81
CA TRP A 129 16.44 12.14 -3.22
C TRP A 129 16.87 10.96 -4.07
N GLY A 130 16.93 11.10 -5.40
CA GLY A 130 17.48 10.07 -6.27
C GLY A 130 18.98 9.82 -6.04
N SER A 131 19.74 10.85 -5.64
CA SER A 131 21.14 10.68 -5.23
C SER A 131 21.30 9.88 -3.93
N VAL A 132 20.35 9.98 -3.00
CA VAL A 132 20.33 9.16 -1.77
C VAL A 132 20.11 7.69 -2.14
N ARG A 133 19.12 7.40 -3.00
CA ARG A 133 18.88 6.04 -3.51
C ARG A 133 20.12 5.47 -4.21
N ALA A 134 20.76 6.28 -5.07
CA ALA A 134 21.97 5.89 -5.78
C ALA A 134 23.14 5.60 -4.82
N ALA A 135 23.32 6.42 -3.78
CA ALA A 135 24.34 6.20 -2.75
C ALA A 135 24.08 4.95 -1.91
N MET A 136 22.83 4.52 -1.78
CA MET A 136 22.45 3.24 -1.16
C MET A 136 22.70 2.02 -2.07
N GLY A 137 23.23 2.21 -3.28
CA GLY A 137 23.63 1.14 -4.18
C GLY A 137 22.66 0.89 -5.34
N HIS A 138 21.58 1.67 -5.47
CA HIS A 138 20.58 1.51 -6.54
C HIS A 138 20.41 2.80 -7.36
N PRO A 139 21.25 3.03 -8.38
CA PRO A 139 21.19 4.27 -9.16
C PRO A 139 19.96 4.37 -10.07
N GLU A 140 19.36 3.25 -10.46
CA GLU A 140 18.23 3.21 -11.37
C GLU A 140 16.91 3.55 -10.65
N PRO A 141 15.95 4.21 -11.31
CA PRO A 141 14.63 4.47 -10.72
C PRO A 141 13.83 3.18 -10.48
N PHE A 142 13.13 3.09 -9.35
CA PHE A 142 12.11 2.07 -9.12
C PHE A 142 10.80 2.41 -9.87
N PRO A 143 10.05 1.40 -10.37
CA PRO A 143 8.83 1.62 -11.15
C PRO A 143 7.60 1.90 -10.28
N VAL A 144 7.66 2.92 -9.41
CA VAL A 144 6.49 3.32 -8.60
C VAL A 144 5.43 3.98 -9.48
N LYS A 145 4.42 3.21 -9.88
CA LYS A 145 3.28 3.66 -10.70
C LYS A 145 2.02 3.92 -9.88
N TYR A 146 1.91 3.32 -8.70
CA TYR A 146 0.73 3.37 -7.84
C TYR A 146 1.09 3.91 -6.46
N VAL A 147 0.24 4.79 -5.94
CA VAL A 147 0.33 5.29 -4.57
C VAL A 147 -1.04 5.24 -3.89
N ALA A 148 -1.07 4.89 -2.62
CA ALA A 148 -2.27 4.91 -1.79
C ALA A 148 -2.18 6.02 -0.73
N ILE A 149 -3.20 6.88 -0.70
CA ILE A 149 -3.20 8.10 0.10
C ILE A 149 -3.85 7.83 1.46
N GLY A 150 -3.08 7.25 2.38
CA GLY A 150 -3.54 6.78 3.70
C GLY A 150 -4.04 5.34 3.71
N ASN A 151 -4.71 4.94 4.80
CA ASN A 151 -5.32 3.62 4.98
C ASN A 151 -6.62 3.74 5.80
N GLU A 152 -7.75 3.23 5.31
CA GLU A 152 -9.05 3.18 6.02
C GLU A 152 -9.55 4.50 6.67
N ASP A 153 -9.08 5.66 6.17
CA ASP A 153 -9.30 6.96 6.82
C ASP A 153 -10.61 7.66 6.41
N CYS A 154 -11.41 7.06 5.52
CA CYS A 154 -12.50 7.76 4.83
C CYS A 154 -13.48 8.51 5.76
N GLY A 155 -13.74 7.97 6.96
CA GLY A 155 -14.64 8.55 7.97
C GLY A 155 -14.02 9.66 8.83
N LYS A 156 -12.74 9.98 8.64
CA LYS A 156 -11.96 10.90 9.46
C LYS A 156 -12.20 12.35 9.04
N LYS A 157 -12.18 13.27 10.01
CA LYS A 157 -12.67 14.64 9.81
C LYS A 157 -11.88 15.39 8.72
N PHE A 158 -10.57 15.23 8.72
CA PHE A 158 -9.67 15.96 7.83
C PHE A 158 -9.24 15.15 6.61
N TYR A 159 -9.62 13.86 6.51
CA TYR A 159 -9.23 12.98 5.41
C TYR A 159 -9.44 13.62 4.04
N ARG A 160 -10.67 14.05 3.73
CA ARG A 160 -11.00 14.60 2.40
C ARG A 160 -10.14 15.82 2.06
N GLY A 161 -9.94 16.71 3.02
CA GLY A 161 -9.12 17.90 2.83
C GLY A 161 -7.65 17.55 2.60
N ASN A 162 -7.12 16.63 3.41
CA ASN A 162 -5.75 16.14 3.31
C ASN A 162 -5.53 15.41 1.99
N TYR A 163 -6.40 14.45 1.65
CA TYR A 163 -6.39 13.70 0.39
C TYR A 163 -6.27 14.63 -0.82
N LEU A 164 -7.10 15.67 -0.90
CA LEU A 164 -7.06 16.62 -2.02
C LEU A 164 -5.73 17.39 -2.09
N LYS A 165 -5.04 17.64 -0.97
CA LYS A 165 -3.71 18.27 -0.97
C LYS A 165 -2.66 17.31 -1.54
N PHE A 166 -2.67 16.04 -1.13
CA PHE A 166 -1.78 15.02 -1.69
C PHE A 166 -2.08 14.77 -3.17
N TYR A 167 -3.34 14.50 -3.52
CA TYR A 167 -3.78 14.21 -4.89
C TYR A 167 -3.33 15.29 -5.87
N ASN A 168 -3.62 16.57 -5.57
CA ASN A 168 -3.27 17.67 -6.46
C ASN A 168 -1.75 17.84 -6.61
N ALA A 169 -0.99 17.72 -5.52
CA ALA A 169 0.46 17.86 -5.56
C ALA A 169 1.14 16.72 -6.33
N ILE A 170 0.71 15.47 -6.08
CA ILE A 170 1.23 14.29 -6.78
C ILE A 170 0.85 14.35 -8.25
N ARG A 171 -0.42 14.64 -8.59
CA ARG A 171 -0.85 14.75 -9.99
C ARG A 171 -0.07 15.84 -10.74
N GLN A 172 0.25 16.95 -10.09
CA GLN A 172 1.03 18.03 -10.70
C GLN A 172 2.48 17.61 -10.96
N ALA A 173 3.12 16.92 -10.02
CA ALA A 173 4.53 16.53 -10.13
C ALA A 173 4.74 15.25 -10.97
N TYR A 174 3.81 14.31 -10.88
CA TYR A 174 3.89 12.96 -11.46
C TYR A 174 2.52 12.57 -12.06
N PRO A 175 2.14 13.17 -13.22
CA PRO A 175 0.81 13.00 -13.79
C PRO A 175 0.48 11.55 -14.20
N ASP A 176 1.51 10.72 -14.39
CA ASP A 176 1.41 9.31 -14.76
C ASP A 176 1.15 8.37 -13.58
N ILE A 177 1.38 8.82 -12.33
CA ILE A 177 1.06 8.02 -11.14
C ILE A 177 -0.45 7.86 -11.01
N GLN A 178 -0.86 6.62 -10.75
CA GLN A 178 -2.22 6.25 -10.42
C GLN A 178 -2.43 6.37 -8.91
N MET A 179 -3.43 7.15 -8.49
CA MET A 179 -3.74 7.39 -7.08
C MET A 179 -4.91 6.54 -6.61
N ILE A 180 -4.69 5.84 -5.52
CA ILE A 180 -5.67 4.99 -4.84
C ILE A 180 -6.23 5.78 -3.65
N SER A 181 -7.54 6.04 -3.68
CA SER A 181 -8.28 6.51 -2.51
C SER A 181 -8.51 5.36 -1.53
N ASN A 182 -8.43 5.60 -0.23
CA ASN A 182 -8.75 4.59 0.78
C ASN A 182 -10.24 4.58 1.19
N CYS A 183 -11.08 5.33 0.48
CA CYS A 183 -12.53 5.27 0.60
C CYS A 183 -13.10 4.18 -0.32
N ASP A 184 -14.05 3.39 0.17
CA ASP A 184 -14.78 2.44 -0.66
C ASP A 184 -15.74 3.17 -1.64
N GLY A 185 -15.49 3.01 -2.94
CA GLY A 185 -16.30 3.53 -4.04
C GLY A 185 -17.24 2.50 -4.69
N SER A 186 -17.36 1.29 -4.14
CA SER A 186 -18.07 0.15 -4.75
C SER A 186 -19.58 0.35 -4.88
N SER A 187 -20.18 1.01 -3.88
CA SER A 187 -21.63 1.19 -3.75
C SER A 187 -22.07 2.65 -3.83
N THR A 188 -21.20 3.59 -3.49
CA THR A 188 -21.45 5.03 -3.56
C THR A 188 -20.29 5.70 -4.27
N PRO A 189 -20.53 6.58 -5.27
CA PRO A 189 -19.46 7.30 -5.93
C PRO A 189 -18.61 8.10 -4.94
N LEU A 190 -17.30 8.12 -5.16
CA LEU A 190 -16.40 8.99 -4.41
C LEU A 190 -16.77 10.47 -4.64
N ASP A 191 -16.63 11.28 -3.60
CA ASP A 191 -16.88 12.73 -3.62
C ASP A 191 -15.61 13.57 -3.92
N HIS A 192 -14.56 12.88 -4.38
CA HIS A 192 -13.23 13.39 -4.70
C HIS A 192 -12.62 12.57 -5.85
N PRO A 193 -11.67 13.11 -6.62
CA PRO A 193 -11.07 12.40 -7.73
C PRO A 193 -10.13 11.29 -7.26
N ALA A 194 -10.12 10.16 -7.96
CA ALA A 194 -9.17 9.06 -7.77
C ALA A 194 -9.05 8.29 -9.09
N ASP A 195 -7.95 7.56 -9.28
CA ASP A 195 -7.85 6.59 -10.38
C ASP A 195 -8.36 5.22 -9.95
N LEU A 196 -8.10 4.87 -8.69
CA LEU A 196 -8.56 3.64 -8.04
C LEU A 196 -9.14 3.96 -6.66
N TYR A 197 -9.92 3.02 -6.11
CA TYR A 197 -10.38 3.06 -4.72
C TYR A 197 -10.10 1.73 -4.03
N ASP A 198 -9.70 1.79 -2.78
CA ASP A 198 -9.39 0.62 -1.96
C ASP A 198 -10.68 -0.01 -1.41
N PHE A 199 -10.76 -1.33 -1.47
CA PHE A 199 -11.89 -2.11 -0.95
C PHE A 199 -11.38 -3.19 0.00
N HIS A 200 -11.85 -3.14 1.24
CA HIS A 200 -11.45 -4.07 2.29
C HIS A 200 -12.64 -4.91 2.74
N VAL A 201 -12.42 -6.21 2.94
CA VAL A 201 -13.46 -7.11 3.48
C VAL A 201 -12.89 -8.22 4.35
N TYR A 202 -13.28 -8.23 5.62
CA TYR A 202 -12.97 -9.30 6.55
C TYR A 202 -14.26 -9.90 7.09
N ASN A 203 -14.54 -11.17 6.78
CA ASN A 203 -15.82 -11.79 7.15
C ASN A 203 -15.72 -13.28 7.45
N ASP A 204 -16.84 -13.92 7.80
CA ASP A 204 -16.93 -15.38 7.83
C ASP A 204 -17.06 -15.96 6.41
N SER A 205 -16.80 -17.26 6.27
CA SER A 205 -16.80 -18.01 5.01
C SER A 205 -18.14 -17.95 4.30
N LYS A 206 -19.26 -18.01 5.03
CA LYS A 206 -20.59 -17.96 4.43
C LYS A 206 -20.83 -16.58 3.83
N THR A 207 -20.50 -15.52 4.57
CA THR A 207 -20.69 -14.15 4.11
C THR A 207 -19.79 -13.85 2.92
N LEU A 208 -18.48 -14.14 3.01
CA LEU A 208 -17.54 -13.88 1.92
C LEU A 208 -17.87 -14.68 0.64
N PHE A 209 -18.28 -15.95 0.78
CA PHE A 209 -18.76 -16.75 -0.36
C PHE A 209 -19.95 -16.09 -1.09
N ASN A 210 -20.86 -15.47 -0.34
CA ASN A 210 -22.04 -14.80 -0.91
C ASN A 210 -21.71 -13.42 -1.52
N MET A 211 -20.51 -12.87 -1.25
CA MET A 211 -20.03 -11.61 -1.83
C MET A 211 -19.42 -11.75 -3.24
N LYS A 212 -19.46 -12.94 -3.85
CA LYS A 212 -18.99 -13.15 -5.23
C LYS A 212 -19.66 -12.28 -6.31
N SER A 213 -20.78 -11.62 -5.99
CA SER A 213 -21.48 -10.70 -6.89
C SER A 213 -21.38 -9.23 -6.46
N THR A 214 -20.50 -8.89 -5.49
CA THR A 214 -20.36 -7.52 -4.95
C THR A 214 -20.20 -6.47 -6.06
N PHE A 215 -19.38 -6.79 -7.06
CA PHE A 215 -19.01 -5.83 -8.11
C PHE A 215 -19.82 -5.95 -9.41
N ASP A 216 -20.82 -6.84 -9.45
CA ASP A 216 -21.64 -7.07 -10.66
C ASP A 216 -22.39 -5.80 -11.13
N ARG A 217 -22.64 -4.87 -10.21
CA ARG A 217 -23.36 -3.60 -10.47
C ARG A 217 -22.51 -2.36 -10.26
N THR A 218 -21.23 -2.53 -9.93
CA THR A 218 -20.31 -1.39 -9.77
C THR A 218 -20.17 -0.67 -11.10
N SER A 219 -20.10 0.66 -11.03
CA SER A 219 -19.94 1.51 -12.20
C SER A 219 -18.67 1.13 -12.96
N ARG A 220 -18.79 0.98 -14.29
CA ARG A 220 -17.64 0.78 -15.19
C ARG A 220 -17.01 2.08 -15.66
N SER A 221 -17.59 3.20 -15.27
CA SER A 221 -17.06 4.54 -15.48
C SER A 221 -16.59 5.13 -14.15
N GLY A 222 -15.39 5.68 -14.11
CA GLY A 222 -14.81 6.28 -12.92
C GLY A 222 -13.63 5.48 -12.36
N PRO A 223 -13.28 5.68 -11.07
CA PRO A 223 -12.17 5.01 -10.43
C PRO A 223 -12.42 3.50 -10.32
N LYS A 224 -11.37 2.71 -10.52
CA LYS A 224 -11.44 1.23 -10.49
C LYS A 224 -11.31 0.67 -9.09
N ALA A 225 -11.92 -0.47 -8.82
CA ALA A 225 -11.78 -1.11 -7.52
C ALA A 225 -10.39 -1.76 -7.37
N PHE A 226 -9.74 -1.51 -6.25
CA PHE A 226 -8.55 -2.21 -5.79
C PHE A 226 -8.90 -2.98 -4.52
N VAL A 227 -9.11 -4.29 -4.64
CA VAL A 227 -9.41 -5.15 -3.48
C VAL A 227 -8.10 -5.54 -2.81
N SER A 228 -7.61 -4.69 -1.91
CA SER A 228 -6.27 -4.84 -1.34
C SER A 228 -6.20 -5.67 -0.07
N GLU A 229 -7.32 -5.75 0.66
CA GLU A 229 -7.44 -6.52 1.88
C GLU A 229 -8.72 -7.37 1.85
N TYR A 230 -8.56 -8.69 1.81
CA TYR A 230 -9.68 -9.60 1.96
C TYR A 230 -9.24 -10.86 2.70
N ALA A 231 -10.06 -11.33 3.62
CA ALA A 231 -9.87 -12.66 4.21
C ALA A 231 -11.15 -13.17 4.85
N VAL A 232 -11.30 -14.49 4.88
CA VAL A 232 -12.02 -15.11 5.99
C VAL A 232 -11.14 -14.98 7.22
N TRP A 233 -11.68 -14.49 8.34
CA TRP A 233 -10.86 -14.17 9.52
C TRP A 233 -11.43 -14.71 10.84
N ARG A 234 -10.62 -14.59 11.90
CA ARG A 234 -10.91 -15.06 13.28
C ARG A 234 -11.23 -16.56 13.34
N GLY A 235 -12.23 -16.94 14.13
CA GLY A 235 -12.51 -18.33 14.48
C GLY A 235 -12.83 -19.22 13.28
N ASP A 236 -13.36 -18.63 12.20
CA ASP A 236 -13.74 -19.38 11.00
C ASP A 236 -12.52 -19.72 10.10
N ALA A 237 -11.51 -18.85 10.12
CA ALA A 237 -10.24 -19.10 9.44
C ALA A 237 -9.36 -20.12 10.19
N GLY A 238 -9.33 -20.05 11.53
CA GLY A 238 -8.49 -20.91 12.36
C GLY A 238 -7.00 -20.81 11.99
N ARG A 239 -6.40 -21.91 11.54
CA ARG A 239 -5.01 -21.98 11.01
C ARG A 239 -4.96 -22.05 9.47
N GLY A 240 -6.05 -21.66 8.81
CA GLY A 240 -6.36 -22.02 7.43
C GLY A 240 -7.29 -23.24 7.40
N SER A 241 -8.43 -23.11 6.73
CA SER A 241 -9.42 -24.18 6.56
C SER A 241 -9.83 -24.28 5.10
N LEU A 242 -10.15 -25.49 4.65
CA LEU A 242 -10.66 -25.70 3.28
C LEU A 242 -11.92 -24.86 3.03
N LEU A 243 -12.78 -24.70 4.04
CA LEU A 243 -14.00 -23.89 3.92
C LEU A 243 -13.68 -22.41 3.67
N ALA A 244 -12.73 -21.85 4.42
CA ALA A 244 -12.27 -20.48 4.23
C ALA A 244 -11.68 -20.28 2.83
N SER A 245 -10.80 -21.19 2.39
CA SER A 245 -10.20 -21.12 1.05
C SER A 245 -11.24 -21.22 -0.07
N LEU A 246 -12.28 -22.06 0.10
CA LEU A 246 -13.37 -22.15 -0.88
C LEU A 246 -14.23 -20.87 -0.93
N ALA A 247 -14.46 -20.22 0.21
CA ALA A 247 -15.18 -18.97 0.28
C ALA A 247 -14.41 -17.82 -0.39
N GLU A 248 -13.12 -17.70 -0.10
CA GLU A 248 -12.21 -16.75 -0.75
C GLU A 248 -12.12 -17.00 -2.25
N ALA A 249 -11.96 -18.26 -2.68
CA ALA A 249 -11.96 -18.62 -4.10
C ALA A 249 -13.26 -18.19 -4.79
N ALA A 250 -14.43 -18.43 -4.17
CA ALA A 250 -15.71 -17.99 -4.72
C ALA A 250 -15.77 -16.46 -4.87
N PHE A 251 -15.30 -15.71 -3.87
CA PHE A 251 -15.20 -14.25 -3.95
C PHE A 251 -14.27 -13.81 -5.09
N LEU A 252 -13.09 -14.43 -5.23
CA LEU A 252 -12.12 -14.15 -6.30
C LEU A 252 -12.67 -14.42 -7.70
N THR A 253 -13.50 -15.46 -7.90
CA THR A 253 -14.19 -15.65 -9.20
C THR A 253 -15.10 -14.48 -9.56
N GLY A 254 -15.70 -13.85 -8.55
CA GLY A 254 -16.46 -12.61 -8.70
C GLY A 254 -15.60 -11.44 -9.16
N LEU A 255 -14.40 -11.31 -8.61
CA LEU A 255 -13.44 -10.29 -9.04
C LEU A 255 -13.00 -10.54 -10.48
N GLU A 256 -12.62 -11.79 -10.82
CA GLU A 256 -12.18 -12.14 -12.17
C GLU A 256 -13.27 -11.89 -13.22
N LYS A 257 -14.53 -12.25 -12.91
CA LYS A 257 -15.68 -11.97 -13.79
C LYS A 257 -15.85 -10.47 -14.06
N ASN A 258 -15.51 -9.64 -13.10
CA ASN A 258 -15.72 -8.21 -13.13
C ASN A 258 -14.45 -7.42 -13.44
N ARG A 259 -13.35 -8.05 -13.89
CA ARG A 259 -12.10 -7.35 -14.18
C ARG A 259 -12.17 -6.43 -15.40
N SER A 260 -11.35 -5.38 -15.38
CA SER A 260 -10.99 -4.61 -16.57
C SER A 260 -10.41 -5.54 -17.64
N HIS A 261 -10.79 -5.30 -18.89
CA HIS A 261 -10.24 -6.03 -20.04
C HIS A 261 -9.02 -5.32 -20.63
N ASP A 262 -8.58 -4.22 -20.01
CA ASP A 262 -7.34 -3.56 -20.37
C ASP A 262 -6.14 -4.41 -19.90
N PRO A 263 -5.31 -4.93 -20.82
CA PRO A 263 -4.17 -5.76 -20.47
C PRO A 263 -3.05 -4.99 -19.73
N THR A 264 -3.12 -3.66 -19.68
CA THR A 264 -2.16 -2.80 -18.98
C THR A 264 -2.51 -2.55 -17.52
N GLU A 265 -3.67 -3.04 -17.08
CA GLU A 265 -4.19 -2.83 -15.74
C GLU A 265 -4.14 -4.13 -14.92
N PHE A 266 -3.76 -4.02 -13.64
CA PHE A 266 -3.89 -5.13 -12.69
C PHE A 266 -5.36 -5.49 -12.53
N CYS A 267 -5.69 -6.62 -11.87
CA CYS A 267 -7.07 -7.03 -11.57
C CYS A 267 -7.85 -5.92 -10.83
N LEU A 268 -8.33 -4.96 -11.61
CA LEU A 268 -8.99 -3.72 -11.25
C LEU A 268 -10.38 -3.82 -11.89
N LEU A 269 -11.40 -3.62 -11.07
CA LEU A 269 -12.81 -3.83 -11.45
C LEU A 269 -13.40 -2.56 -12.09
#